data_AF-A0A5N5FR34-F1
#
_entry.id   AF-A0A5N5FR34-F1
#
_cell.length_a   1.000
_cell.length_b   1.000
_cell.length_c   1.000
_cell.angle_alpha   90.00
_cell.angle_beta   90.00
_cell.angle_gamma   90.00
#
_symmetry.space_group_name_H-M   'P 1'
#
loop_
_entity.id
_entity.type
_entity.pdbx_description
1 polymer ?
#
loop_
_entity_poly.entity_id
_entity_poly.type
_entity_poly.pdbx_seq_one_letter_code
_entity_poly.pdbx_strand_id
1 'polypeptide(L)'
;MALSTTHLLLHIKPPRIPSLFQSQSHRVSSSSLPILRTKFLIPTHPRHSNPPKQTMNRPPAASVQSAASQAMSLIQSSPPTWQSSVLSNLLIFLLGSPILVSGLSASGIGAAFLLGTLTWRAFGSSGFLLVAAYFVLGTAVTKVRMKQKEAEGVAEKRKGRRGPGSVIGSSAAGCVCAFLSILGVGGSGYSRLWQLGFVASFCTKLSDTVSSEMGKAYGKTTYLVTTLKVVPRGTEGAMSVEGTFAGLLAAILLAFVGCAMGEVSAPEALICVIASQIANLGESIIGAALQDKEGFRWLNNDAVNVINISMGSILAVLMRQVLLQNWSM
;
A
#
# COMPACT_ATOMS: atom_id res chain seq x y z
N MET A 1 11.01 41.30 -43.95
CA MET A 1 9.91 40.31 -44.02
C MET A 1 9.45 40.04 -42.61
N ALA A 2 8.32 40.64 -42.22
CA ALA A 2 7.68 40.45 -40.93
C ALA A 2 6.83 39.17 -40.99
N LEU A 3 6.95 38.30 -39.99
CA LEU A 3 6.06 37.16 -39.81
C LEU A 3 5.42 37.24 -38.43
N SER A 4 4.09 37.40 -38.49
CA SER A 4 3.14 37.65 -37.43
C SER A 4 2.79 36.36 -36.69
N THR A 5 2.93 36.34 -35.37
CA THR A 5 2.44 35.26 -34.50
C THR A 5 1.01 35.55 -34.07
N THR A 6 0.06 34.80 -34.64
CA THR A 6 -1.36 34.82 -34.26
C THR A 6 -1.57 33.96 -33.01
N HIS A 7 -1.91 34.58 -31.88
CA HIS A 7 -2.33 33.87 -30.67
C HIS A 7 -3.81 33.43 -30.79
N LEU A 8 -4.06 32.12 -30.81
CA LEU A 8 -5.40 31.54 -30.72
C LEU A 8 -5.72 31.26 -29.23
N LEU A 9 -6.53 32.11 -28.62
CA LEU A 9 -7.02 31.97 -27.24
C LEU A 9 -8.25 31.04 -27.23
N LEU A 10 -8.07 29.79 -26.79
CA LEU A 10 -9.17 28.86 -26.52
C LEU A 10 -9.78 29.15 -25.14
N HIS A 11 -11.01 29.68 -25.17
CA HIS A 11 -11.85 29.95 -24.00
C HIS A 11 -12.38 28.62 -23.41
N ILE A 12 -11.84 28.19 -22.26
CA ILE A 12 -12.37 27.04 -21.51
C ILE A 12 -13.43 27.53 -20.51
N LYS A 13 -14.68 27.12 -20.68
CA LYS A 13 -15.80 27.33 -19.75
C LYS A 13 -15.76 26.26 -18.65
N PRO A 14 -15.88 26.60 -17.34
CA PRO A 14 -15.96 25.59 -16.28
C PRO A 14 -17.37 24.96 -16.19
N PRO A 15 -17.49 23.69 -15.74
CA PRO A 15 -18.76 22.99 -15.63
C PRO A 15 -19.62 23.46 -14.44
N ARG A 16 -20.95 23.39 -14.62
CA ARG A 16 -21.97 23.75 -13.61
C ARG A 16 -22.08 22.69 -12.51
N ILE A 17 -22.09 23.15 -11.26
CA ILE A 17 -22.41 22.36 -10.05
C ILE A 17 -23.94 22.36 -9.86
N PRO A 18 -24.60 21.22 -9.58
CA PRO A 18 -26.01 21.21 -9.17
C PRO A 18 -26.14 21.53 -7.67
N SER A 19 -26.92 22.56 -7.35
CA SER A 19 -27.33 22.93 -5.99
C SER A 19 -28.49 22.05 -5.50
N LEU A 20 -28.22 21.13 -4.58
CA LEU A 20 -29.24 20.42 -3.81
C LEU A 20 -29.45 21.13 -2.46
N PHE A 21 -30.27 22.17 -2.46
CA PHE A 21 -30.96 22.67 -1.26
C PHE A 21 -32.25 23.37 -1.71
N GLN A 22 -33.36 22.64 -1.69
CA GLN A 22 -34.68 23.24 -1.83
C GLN A 22 -35.49 22.94 -0.55
N SER A 23 -35.65 23.99 0.24
CA SER A 23 -36.48 24.08 1.44
C SER A 23 -37.94 23.83 1.05
N GLN A 24 -38.59 22.83 1.66
CA GLN A 24 -40.04 22.71 1.66
C GLN A 24 -40.60 23.45 2.89
N SER A 25 -41.26 24.58 2.64
CA SER A 25 -42.07 25.29 3.62
C SER A 25 -43.51 24.78 3.54
N HIS A 26 -43.89 23.91 4.48
CA HIS A 26 -45.30 23.57 4.69
C HIS A 26 -45.96 24.57 5.63
N ARG A 27 -46.99 25.22 5.08
CA ARG A 27 -47.88 26.21 5.66
C ARG A 27 -48.80 25.54 6.69
N VAL A 28 -48.72 25.94 7.97
CA VAL A 28 -49.66 25.52 9.02
C VAL A 28 -50.65 26.66 9.26
N SER A 29 -51.93 26.37 9.04
CA SER A 29 -53.05 27.24 9.38
C SER A 29 -53.53 26.92 10.80
N SER A 30 -53.84 27.97 11.54
CA SER A 30 -54.32 27.99 12.91
C SER A 30 -55.80 27.61 13.01
N SER A 31 -56.20 26.93 14.10
CA SER A 31 -57.35 27.33 14.93
C SER A 31 -57.65 26.37 16.10
N SER A 32 -57.78 26.98 17.29
CA SER A 32 -58.68 26.67 18.42
C SER A 32 -58.60 25.35 19.21
N LEU A 33 -58.10 25.47 20.45
CA LEU A 33 -58.56 24.81 21.69
C LEU A 33 -60.02 25.24 22.02
N PRO A 34 -60.84 24.54 22.86
CA PRO A 34 -60.45 24.16 24.23
C PRO A 34 -61.16 22.96 24.94
N ILE A 35 -60.78 22.77 26.21
CA ILE A 35 -61.54 22.29 27.39
C ILE A 35 -61.24 20.89 27.97
N LEU A 36 -60.75 20.96 29.22
CA LEU A 36 -60.60 19.96 30.28
C LEU A 36 -61.81 19.05 30.53
N ARG A 37 -61.56 17.77 30.85
CA ARG A 37 -62.27 17.13 31.96
C ARG A 37 -61.44 16.05 32.66
N THR A 38 -61.00 16.40 33.85
CA THR A 38 -60.35 15.53 34.84
C THR A 38 -61.37 14.56 35.43
N LYS A 39 -61.04 13.27 35.51
CA LYS A 39 -61.62 12.36 36.50
C LYS A 39 -60.51 11.56 37.17
N PHE A 40 -60.30 11.88 38.44
CA PHE A 40 -59.54 11.11 39.42
C PHE A 40 -60.31 9.83 39.76
N LEU A 41 -59.61 8.69 39.82
CA LEU A 41 -59.99 7.51 40.60
C LEU A 41 -58.71 6.78 41.03
N ILE A 42 -58.55 6.64 42.35
CA ILE A 42 -57.50 5.88 43.04
C ILE A 42 -58.11 4.51 43.48
N PRO A 43 -57.37 3.57 44.09
CA PRO A 43 -56.84 2.35 43.49
C PRO A 43 -57.53 1.07 44.00
N THR A 44 -57.28 -0.08 43.38
CA THR A 44 -57.40 -1.38 44.06
C THR A 44 -56.19 -2.26 43.75
N HIS A 45 -55.49 -2.66 44.80
CA HIS A 45 -54.47 -3.72 44.78
C HIS A 45 -55.19 -5.07 44.73
N PRO A 46 -54.63 -6.11 44.08
CA PRO A 46 -53.97 -7.10 44.93
C PRO A 46 -52.76 -7.84 44.33
N ARG A 47 -51.95 -8.34 45.26
CA ARG A 47 -51.09 -9.53 45.26
C ARG A 47 -49.82 -9.60 44.41
N HIS A 48 -48.74 -9.75 45.16
CA HIS A 48 -47.46 -10.36 44.84
C HIS A 48 -47.52 -11.45 43.76
N SER A 49 -46.71 -11.26 42.72
CA SER A 49 -46.07 -12.34 41.98
C SER A 49 -44.57 -11.99 41.84
N ASN A 50 -43.71 -12.98 42.09
CA ASN A 50 -42.25 -12.84 42.09
C ASN A 50 -41.73 -12.31 40.75
N PRO A 51 -40.61 -11.55 40.70
CA PRO A 51 -40.03 -11.13 39.43
C PRO A 51 -39.51 -12.38 38.69
N PRO A 52 -39.75 -12.50 37.37
CA PRO A 52 -39.07 -13.52 36.58
C PRO A 52 -37.58 -13.18 36.57
N LYS A 53 -36.74 -14.17 36.87
CA LYS A 53 -35.29 -14.09 36.65
C LYS A 53 -35.07 -13.68 35.19
N GLN A 54 -34.48 -12.50 34.96
CA GLN A 54 -33.92 -12.14 33.66
C GLN A 54 -32.86 -13.19 33.32
N THR A 55 -33.23 -14.16 32.49
CA THR A 55 -32.26 -14.97 31.76
C THR A 55 -31.50 -14.02 30.86
N MET A 56 -30.24 -13.80 31.20
CA MET A 56 -29.27 -13.12 30.37
C MET A 56 -29.23 -13.85 29.02
N ASN A 57 -29.88 -13.27 28.00
CA ASN A 57 -29.92 -13.81 26.65
C ASN A 57 -28.48 -13.90 26.14
N ARG A 58 -27.88 -15.10 26.17
CA ARG A 58 -26.77 -15.42 25.27
C ARG A 58 -27.30 -15.23 23.85
N PRO A 59 -26.56 -14.59 22.94
CA PRO A 59 -26.99 -14.51 21.55
C PRO A 59 -27.21 -15.93 21.03
N PRO A 60 -28.34 -16.20 20.34
CA PRO A 60 -28.65 -17.55 19.89
C PRO A 60 -27.57 -18.02 18.90
N ALA A 61 -27.14 -19.27 19.01
CA ALA A 61 -26.09 -19.84 18.14
C ALA A 61 -26.36 -19.64 16.63
N ALA A 62 -27.64 -19.54 16.24
CA ALA A 62 -28.08 -19.20 14.88
C ALA A 62 -27.60 -17.81 14.38
N SER A 63 -27.44 -16.81 15.26
CA SER A 63 -26.95 -15.48 14.88
C SER A 63 -25.44 -15.48 14.62
N VAL A 64 -24.68 -16.32 15.32
CA VAL A 64 -23.22 -16.46 15.13
C VAL A 64 -22.94 -17.23 13.84
N GLN A 65 -23.69 -18.31 13.58
CA GLN A 65 -23.56 -19.07 12.33
C GLN A 65 -23.94 -18.21 11.10
N SER A 66 -25.01 -17.40 11.20
CA SER A 66 -25.41 -16.52 10.09
C SER A 66 -24.43 -15.37 9.89
N ALA A 67 -23.92 -14.75 10.96
CA ALA A 67 -22.87 -13.75 10.89
C ALA A 67 -21.57 -14.32 10.30
N ALA A 68 -21.19 -15.54 10.68
CA ALA A 68 -20.03 -16.22 10.11
C ALA A 68 -20.21 -16.51 8.61
N SER A 69 -21.40 -16.96 8.19
CA SER A 69 -21.70 -17.17 6.76
C SER A 69 -21.69 -15.88 5.94
N GLN A 70 -22.18 -14.76 6.51
CA GLN A 70 -22.10 -13.44 5.87
C GLN A 70 -20.67 -12.90 5.81
N ALA A 71 -19.86 -13.11 6.85
CA ALA A 71 -18.45 -12.76 6.83
C ALA A 71 -17.70 -13.56 5.74
N MET A 72 -17.98 -14.86 5.61
CA MET A 72 -17.38 -15.71 4.58
C MET A 72 -17.78 -15.27 3.17
N SER A 73 -19.04 -14.91 2.94
CA SER A 73 -19.49 -14.43 1.63
C SER A 73 -18.88 -13.07 1.28
N LEU A 74 -18.68 -12.19 2.26
CA LEU A 74 -17.96 -10.92 2.06
C LEU A 74 -16.49 -11.16 1.72
N ILE A 75 -15.79 -12.03 2.46
CA ILE A 75 -14.37 -12.36 2.22
C ILE A 75 -14.16 -12.93 0.82
N GLN A 76 -15.10 -13.72 0.32
CA GLN A 76 -15.03 -14.36 -1.00
C GLN A 76 -15.55 -13.48 -2.15
N SER A 77 -15.95 -12.24 -1.89
CA SER A 77 -16.52 -11.36 -2.94
C SER A 77 -15.53 -11.10 -4.07
N SER A 78 -16.02 -11.27 -5.31
CA SER A 78 -15.26 -11.05 -6.55
C SER A 78 -16.10 -10.21 -7.52
N PRO A 79 -15.68 -8.97 -7.86
CA PRO A 79 -14.47 -8.29 -7.39
C PRO A 79 -14.57 -7.88 -5.91
N PRO A 80 -13.43 -7.71 -5.20
CA PRO A 80 -13.42 -7.28 -3.81
C PRO A 80 -14.08 -5.91 -3.63
N THR A 81 -15.02 -5.82 -2.69
CA THR A 81 -15.62 -4.55 -2.25
C THR A 81 -14.76 -3.88 -1.18
N TRP A 82 -14.96 -2.58 -0.92
CA TRP A 82 -14.28 -1.90 0.20
C TRP A 82 -14.56 -2.56 1.55
N GLN A 83 -15.80 -3.01 1.79
CA GLN A 83 -16.18 -3.70 3.02
C GLN A 83 -15.44 -5.04 3.16
N SER A 84 -15.42 -5.85 2.10
CA SER A 84 -14.66 -7.11 2.10
C SER A 84 -13.16 -6.90 2.29
N SER A 85 -12.62 -5.83 1.72
CA SER A 85 -11.18 -5.51 1.78
C SER A 85 -10.78 -5.13 3.20
N VAL A 86 -11.56 -4.26 3.85
CA VAL A 86 -11.35 -3.87 5.25
C VAL A 86 -11.49 -5.07 6.17
N LEU A 87 -12.53 -5.90 5.98
CA LEU A 87 -12.77 -7.08 6.82
C LEU A 87 -11.65 -8.12 6.69
N SER A 88 -11.27 -8.47 5.46
CA SER A 88 -10.21 -9.45 5.20
C SER A 88 -8.87 -8.96 5.73
N ASN A 89 -8.53 -7.69 5.46
CA ASN A 89 -7.31 -7.07 5.95
C ASN A 89 -7.27 -7.00 7.48
N LEU A 90 -8.39 -6.69 8.14
CA LEU A 90 -8.49 -6.70 9.61
C LEU A 90 -8.21 -8.09 10.19
N LEU A 91 -8.84 -9.14 9.65
CA LEU A 91 -8.60 -10.51 10.10
C LEU A 91 -7.13 -10.90 9.94
N ILE A 92 -6.53 -10.58 8.80
CA ILE A 92 -5.12 -10.88 8.55
C ILE A 92 -4.20 -10.09 9.49
N PHE A 93 -4.49 -8.81 9.76
CA PHE A 93 -3.70 -7.98 10.67
C PHE A 93 -3.79 -8.46 12.12
N LEU A 94 -4.95 -8.95 12.55
CA LEU A 94 -5.12 -9.56 13.87
C LEU A 94 -4.28 -10.82 14.01
N LEU A 95 -4.37 -11.73 13.03
CA LEU A 95 -3.61 -12.99 13.02
C LEU A 95 -2.10 -12.76 12.84
N GLY A 96 -1.71 -11.81 12.00
CA GLY A 96 -0.33 -11.44 11.68
C GLY A 96 0.32 -10.48 12.68
N SER A 97 -0.40 -10.07 13.73
CA SER A 97 0.07 -9.07 14.70
C SER A 97 1.45 -9.36 15.29
N PRO A 98 1.87 -10.61 15.62
CA PRO A 98 3.21 -10.86 16.15
C PRO A 98 4.33 -10.51 15.14
N ILE A 99 4.09 -10.75 13.85
CA ILE A 99 5.05 -10.44 12.79
C ILE A 99 5.05 -8.92 12.52
N LEU A 100 3.88 -8.31 12.48
CA LEU A 100 3.71 -6.86 12.23
C LEU A 100 4.43 -6.01 13.28
N VAL A 101 4.26 -6.29 14.57
CA VAL A 101 4.93 -5.51 15.64
C VAL A 101 6.45 -5.67 15.62
N SER A 102 6.93 -6.77 15.04
CA SER A 102 8.36 -7.05 14.90
C SER A 102 9.02 -6.24 13.77
N GLY A 103 8.24 -5.73 12.80
CA GLY A 103 8.73 -5.01 11.62
C GLY A 103 8.20 -3.58 11.47
N LEU A 104 7.16 -3.19 12.24
CA LEU A 104 6.50 -1.88 12.14
C LEU A 104 6.38 -1.18 13.50
N SER A 105 6.37 0.15 13.47
CA SER A 105 5.87 0.96 14.60
C SER A 105 4.34 0.89 14.69
N ALA A 106 3.74 1.29 15.82
CA ALA A 106 2.27 1.36 15.94
C ALA A 106 1.63 2.22 14.83
N SER A 107 2.20 3.39 14.56
CA SER A 107 1.78 4.24 13.43
C SER A 107 2.08 3.63 12.05
N GLY A 108 3.14 2.83 11.94
CA GLY A 108 3.46 2.07 10.72
C GLY A 108 2.43 0.97 10.44
N ILE A 109 1.88 0.31 11.47
CA ILE A 109 0.78 -0.65 11.32
C ILE A 109 -0.45 0.04 10.75
N GLY A 110 -0.78 1.26 11.20
CA GLY A 110 -1.88 2.05 10.63
C GLY A 110 -1.68 2.34 9.13
N ALA A 111 -0.47 2.78 8.73
CA ALA A 111 -0.15 3.01 7.33
C ALA A 111 -0.20 1.71 6.50
N ALA A 112 0.33 0.61 7.05
CA ALA A 112 0.30 -0.70 6.41
C ALA A 112 -1.13 -1.25 6.27
N PHE A 113 -2.02 -0.94 7.22
CA PHE A 113 -3.43 -1.32 7.15
C PHE A 113 -4.13 -0.61 5.99
N LEU A 114 -3.87 0.68 5.80
CA LEU A 114 -4.41 1.42 4.65
C LEU A 114 -3.89 0.87 3.33
N LEU A 115 -2.58 0.58 3.26
CA LEU A 115 -1.97 -0.08 2.11
C LEU A 115 -2.63 -1.45 1.82
N GLY A 116 -2.73 -2.31 2.83
CA GLY A 116 -3.33 -3.64 2.69
C GLY A 116 -4.78 -3.60 2.22
N THR A 117 -5.57 -2.65 2.74
CA THR A 117 -6.96 -2.43 2.30
C THR A 117 -7.01 -2.01 0.83
N LEU A 118 -6.15 -1.07 0.43
CA LEU A 118 -6.08 -0.59 -0.95
C LEU A 118 -5.63 -1.70 -1.91
N THR A 119 -4.62 -2.47 -1.53
CA THR A 119 -4.11 -3.60 -2.31
C THR A 119 -5.18 -4.68 -2.48
N TRP A 120 -5.87 -5.07 -1.39
CA TRP A 120 -6.93 -6.06 -1.48
C TRP A 120 -8.07 -5.57 -2.37
N ARG A 121 -8.42 -4.28 -2.28
CA ARG A 121 -9.47 -3.69 -3.11
C ARG A 121 -9.11 -3.70 -4.60
N ALA A 122 -7.85 -3.47 -4.94
CA ALA A 122 -7.38 -3.38 -6.32
C ALA A 122 -7.06 -4.75 -6.95
N PHE A 123 -6.41 -5.63 -6.19
CA PHE A 123 -5.77 -6.84 -6.70
C PHE A 123 -6.14 -8.11 -5.89
N GLY A 124 -7.07 -8.00 -4.94
CA GLY A 124 -7.55 -9.14 -4.16
C GLY A 124 -6.51 -9.78 -3.25
N SER A 125 -6.73 -11.05 -2.93
CA SER A 125 -5.88 -11.83 -2.04
C SER A 125 -4.49 -12.10 -2.64
N SER A 126 -4.39 -12.27 -3.95
CA SER A 126 -3.14 -12.53 -4.68
C SER A 126 -2.17 -11.34 -4.57
N GLY A 127 -2.63 -10.13 -4.89
CA GLY A 127 -1.83 -8.92 -4.71
C GLY A 127 -1.48 -8.65 -3.25
N PHE A 128 -2.39 -8.96 -2.31
CA PHE A 128 -2.12 -8.84 -0.88
C PHE A 128 -1.01 -9.80 -0.42
N LEU A 129 -1.04 -11.07 -0.84
CA LEU A 129 -0.02 -12.06 -0.50
C LEU A 129 1.36 -11.65 -1.01
N LEU A 130 1.44 -11.00 -2.17
CA LEU A 130 2.68 -10.43 -2.69
C LEU A 130 3.25 -9.35 -1.75
N VAL A 131 2.41 -8.42 -1.28
CA VAL A 131 2.82 -7.38 -0.32
C VAL A 131 3.21 -7.99 1.02
N ALA A 132 2.49 -9.02 1.47
CA ALA A 132 2.84 -9.76 2.68
C ALA A 132 4.19 -10.47 2.56
N ALA A 133 4.48 -11.11 1.41
CA ALA A 133 5.78 -11.72 1.12
C ALA A 133 6.90 -10.68 1.13
N TYR A 134 6.71 -9.53 0.47
CA TYR A 134 7.62 -8.39 0.55
C TYR A 134 7.88 -7.96 2.01
N PHE A 135 6.83 -7.82 2.81
CA PHE A 135 6.95 -7.37 4.19
C PHE A 135 7.73 -8.36 5.04
N VAL A 136 7.40 -9.65 4.95
CA VAL A 136 8.06 -10.72 5.72
C VAL A 136 9.53 -10.82 5.35
N LEU A 137 9.85 -10.92 4.05
CA LEU A 137 11.22 -11.03 3.56
C LEU A 137 12.04 -9.77 3.88
N GLY A 138 11.45 -8.59 3.65
CA GLY A 138 12.05 -7.31 3.96
C GLY A 138 12.30 -7.10 5.46
N THR A 139 11.45 -7.62 6.32
CA THR A 139 11.65 -7.57 7.78
C THR A 139 12.67 -8.61 8.27
N ALA A 140 12.71 -9.77 7.62
CA ALA A 140 13.69 -10.80 7.96
C ALA A 140 15.12 -10.35 7.63
N VAL A 141 15.33 -9.77 6.45
CA VAL A 141 16.68 -9.34 6.01
C VAL A 141 17.22 -8.18 6.85
N THR A 142 16.36 -7.25 7.30
CA THR A 142 16.80 -6.17 8.19
C THR A 142 17.32 -6.69 9.52
N LYS A 143 16.92 -7.90 9.94
CA LYS A 143 17.39 -8.52 11.19
C LYS A 143 18.66 -9.35 11.04
N VAL A 144 19.15 -9.56 9.82
CA VAL A 144 20.39 -10.31 9.58
C VAL A 144 21.58 -9.53 10.16
N ARG A 145 22.37 -10.21 10.99
CA ARG A 145 23.59 -9.67 11.63
C ARG A 145 23.39 -8.34 12.36
N MET A 146 22.24 -8.15 13.02
CA MET A 146 21.92 -6.89 13.71
C MET A 146 22.99 -6.43 14.71
N LYS A 147 23.53 -7.34 15.52
CA LYS A 147 24.58 -6.98 16.49
C LYS A 147 25.82 -6.36 15.83
N GLN A 148 26.21 -6.89 14.66
CA GLN A 148 27.33 -6.35 13.88
C GLN A 148 26.97 -4.96 13.33
N LYS A 149 25.81 -4.83 12.70
CA LYS A 149 25.36 -3.55 12.12
C LYS A 149 25.19 -2.47 13.18
N GLU A 150 24.76 -2.83 14.39
CA GLU A 150 24.64 -1.91 15.53
C GLU A 150 26.02 -1.46 16.01
N ALA A 151 26.99 -2.37 16.11
CA ALA A 151 28.38 -2.04 16.49
C ALA A 151 29.07 -1.15 15.44
N GLU A 152 28.75 -1.32 14.16
CA GLU A 152 29.26 -0.51 13.05
C GLU A 152 28.47 0.80 12.82
N GLY A 153 27.37 1.03 13.55
CA GLY A 153 26.54 2.23 13.39
C GLY A 153 25.71 2.29 12.09
N VAL A 154 25.67 1.20 11.32
CA VAL A 154 24.97 1.09 10.03
C VAL A 154 23.65 0.34 10.12
N ALA A 155 23.22 -0.03 11.33
CA ALA A 155 21.96 -0.72 11.56
C ALA A 155 20.75 0.10 11.14
N GLU A 156 19.76 -0.60 10.59
CA GLU A 156 18.48 -0.02 10.26
C GLU A 156 17.84 0.64 11.49
N LYS A 157 17.31 1.86 11.30
CA LYS A 157 16.73 2.66 12.38
C LYS A 157 15.66 1.86 13.14
N ARG A 158 15.54 2.12 14.44
CA ARG A 158 14.53 1.49 15.33
C ARG A 158 14.57 -0.05 15.32
N LYS A 159 15.78 -0.63 15.20
CA LYS A 159 16.00 -2.08 15.14
C LYS A 159 15.24 -2.77 13.99
N GLY A 160 15.15 -2.08 12.85
CA GLY A 160 14.43 -2.57 11.66
C GLY A 160 12.92 -2.30 11.65
N ARG A 161 12.37 -1.59 12.65
CA ARG A 161 10.94 -1.23 12.68
C ARG A 161 10.65 -0.01 11.81
N ARG A 162 9.88 -0.21 10.74
CA ARG A 162 9.50 0.84 9.80
C ARG A 162 8.34 1.69 10.32
N GLY A 163 8.49 3.01 10.20
CA GLY A 163 7.44 3.98 10.50
C GLY A 163 6.50 4.23 9.33
N PRO A 164 5.49 5.10 9.48
CA PRO A 164 4.56 5.44 8.41
C PRO A 164 5.28 6.05 7.18
N GLY A 165 6.29 6.89 7.38
CA GLY A 165 7.11 7.46 6.30
C GLY A 165 7.76 6.37 5.44
N SER A 166 8.37 5.37 6.08
CA SER A 166 8.99 4.25 5.35
C SER A 166 7.98 3.32 4.70
N VAL A 167 6.79 3.14 5.27
CA VAL A 167 5.71 2.37 4.60
C VAL A 167 5.25 3.11 3.34
N ILE A 168 4.94 4.40 3.46
CA ILE A 168 4.54 5.24 2.32
C ILE A 168 5.65 5.28 1.27
N GLY A 169 6.89 5.52 1.70
CA GLY A 169 8.06 5.57 0.84
C GLY A 169 8.31 4.27 0.09
N SER A 170 7.95 3.15 0.70
CA SER A 170 8.08 1.81 0.12
C SER A 170 6.90 1.37 -0.76
N SER A 171 5.77 2.10 -0.72
CA SER A 171 4.55 1.66 -1.39
C SER A 171 3.89 2.71 -2.27
N ALA A 172 4.39 3.95 -2.33
CA ALA A 172 3.74 5.06 -3.03
C ALA A 172 3.36 4.73 -4.48
N ALA A 173 4.30 4.21 -5.28
CA ALA A 173 4.04 3.82 -6.67
C ALA A 173 3.00 2.69 -6.76
N GLY A 174 3.08 1.69 -5.86
CA GLY A 174 2.10 0.62 -5.76
C GLY A 174 0.70 1.13 -5.38
N CYS A 175 0.61 2.09 -4.46
CA CYS A 175 -0.65 2.74 -4.10
C CYS A 175 -1.25 3.49 -5.28
N VAL A 176 -0.43 4.25 -6.03
CA VAL A 176 -0.89 4.94 -7.24
C VAL A 176 -1.42 3.93 -8.26
N CYS A 177 -0.69 2.85 -8.53
CA CYS A 177 -1.14 1.78 -9.42
C CYS A 177 -2.46 1.16 -8.96
N ALA A 178 -2.60 0.87 -7.65
CA ALA A 178 -3.83 0.35 -7.08
C ALA A 178 -5.00 1.31 -7.24
N PHE A 179 -4.80 2.61 -6.96
CA PHE A 179 -5.83 3.64 -7.16
C PHE A 179 -6.26 3.75 -8.63
N LEU A 180 -5.30 3.81 -9.56
CA LEU A 180 -5.59 3.90 -11.00
C LEU A 180 -6.35 2.66 -11.50
N SER A 181 -6.00 1.47 -10.99
CA SER A 181 -6.71 0.22 -11.26
C SER A 181 -8.16 0.27 -10.75
N ILE A 182 -8.38 0.71 -9.51
CA ILE A 182 -9.72 0.82 -8.91
C ILE A 182 -10.61 1.81 -9.67
N LEU A 183 -10.03 2.94 -10.11
CA LEU A 183 -10.73 3.96 -10.88
C LEU A 183 -10.94 3.56 -12.36
N GLY A 184 -10.34 2.46 -12.81
CA GLY A 184 -10.44 2.00 -14.21
C GLY A 184 -9.81 2.97 -15.21
N VAL A 185 -8.79 3.72 -14.81
CA VAL A 185 -8.14 4.73 -15.68
C VAL A 185 -7.52 4.04 -16.89
N GLY A 186 -7.92 4.47 -18.09
CA GLY A 186 -7.50 3.87 -19.37
C GLY A 186 -8.32 2.64 -19.81
N GLY A 187 -9.26 2.16 -18.99
CA GLY A 187 -10.09 0.99 -19.30
C GLY A 187 -9.37 -0.35 -19.12
N SER A 188 -9.98 -1.42 -19.64
CA SER A 188 -9.52 -2.81 -19.44
C SER A 188 -8.12 -3.09 -20.00
N GLY A 189 -7.68 -2.34 -21.02
CA GLY A 189 -6.34 -2.49 -21.58
C GLY A 189 -5.21 -2.01 -20.64
N TYR A 190 -5.50 -1.05 -19.75
CA TYR A 190 -4.49 -0.46 -18.85
C TYR A 190 -4.49 -1.08 -17.46
N SER A 191 -5.55 -1.80 -17.06
CA SER A 191 -5.60 -2.49 -15.76
C SER A 191 -4.40 -3.42 -15.55
N ARG A 192 -3.98 -4.11 -16.62
CA ARG A 192 -2.80 -4.98 -16.60
C ARG A 192 -1.50 -4.20 -16.45
N LEU A 193 -1.41 -3.00 -17.01
CA LEU A 193 -0.24 -2.13 -16.85
C LEU A 193 -0.13 -1.61 -15.41
N TRP A 194 -1.26 -1.26 -14.79
CA TRP A 194 -1.28 -0.88 -13.37
C TRP A 194 -0.89 -2.04 -12.46
N GLN A 195 -1.37 -3.25 -12.76
CA GLN A 195 -0.96 -4.46 -12.04
C GLN A 195 0.55 -4.74 -12.20
N LEU A 196 1.08 -4.62 -13.41
CA LEU A 196 2.51 -4.77 -13.68
C LEU A 196 3.35 -3.73 -12.92
N GLY A 197 2.95 -2.46 -12.97
CA GLY A 197 3.62 -1.37 -12.25
C GLY A 197 3.61 -1.60 -10.73
N PHE A 198 2.47 -2.06 -10.20
CA PHE A 198 2.34 -2.48 -8.81
C PHE A 198 3.36 -3.57 -8.45
N VAL A 199 3.39 -4.69 -9.17
CA VAL A 199 4.33 -5.80 -8.90
C VAL A 199 5.78 -5.33 -9.03
N ALA A 200 6.11 -4.58 -10.09
CA ALA A 200 7.45 -4.05 -10.31
C ALA A 200 7.92 -3.14 -9.17
N SER A 201 7.03 -2.29 -8.63
CA SER A 201 7.37 -1.38 -7.52
C SER A 201 7.79 -2.15 -6.26
N PHE A 202 7.10 -3.24 -5.92
CA PHE A 202 7.44 -4.07 -4.76
C PHE A 202 8.68 -4.94 -5.01
N CYS A 203 8.87 -5.45 -6.25
CA CYS A 203 10.11 -6.15 -6.62
C CYS A 203 11.33 -5.22 -6.46
N THR A 204 11.20 -3.98 -6.93
CA THR A 204 12.23 -2.94 -6.81
C THR A 204 12.55 -2.69 -5.34
N LYS A 205 11.52 -2.44 -4.52
CA LYS A 205 11.75 -2.17 -3.09
C LYS A 205 12.35 -3.34 -2.34
N LEU A 206 11.94 -4.57 -2.64
CA LEU A 206 12.50 -5.74 -1.98
C LEU A 206 13.96 -5.94 -2.38
N SER A 207 14.27 -5.84 -3.67
CA SER A 207 15.65 -5.93 -4.19
C SER A 207 16.55 -4.88 -3.55
N ASP A 208 16.08 -3.64 -3.47
CA ASP A 208 16.79 -2.52 -2.82
C ASP A 208 17.08 -2.81 -1.34
N THR A 209 16.05 -3.23 -0.61
CA THR A 209 16.16 -3.55 0.82
C THR A 209 17.11 -4.72 1.05
N VAL A 210 16.98 -5.80 0.29
CA VAL A 210 17.85 -6.97 0.45
C VAL A 210 19.29 -6.64 0.03
N SER A 211 19.47 -5.87 -1.03
CA SER A 211 20.80 -5.46 -1.50
C SER A 211 21.54 -4.63 -0.46
N SER A 212 20.88 -3.59 0.07
CA SER A 212 21.48 -2.72 1.09
C SER A 212 21.74 -3.47 2.40
N GLU A 213 20.80 -4.28 2.89
CA GLU A 213 20.97 -5.00 4.15
C GLU A 213 21.99 -6.14 4.08
N MET A 214 22.03 -6.90 2.98
CA MET A 214 23.04 -7.93 2.76
C MET A 214 24.41 -7.32 2.46
N GLY A 215 24.46 -6.17 1.77
CA GLY A 215 25.69 -5.42 1.56
C GLY A 215 26.30 -4.92 2.87
N LYS A 216 25.48 -4.38 3.80
CA LYS A 216 25.93 -4.01 5.15
C LYS A 216 26.42 -5.24 5.94
N ALA A 217 25.70 -6.37 5.85
CA ALA A 217 25.99 -7.57 6.63
C ALA A 217 27.20 -8.40 6.13
N TYR A 218 27.40 -8.45 4.81
CA TYR A 218 28.34 -9.38 4.16
C TYR A 218 29.29 -8.73 3.15
N GLY A 219 29.03 -7.51 2.68
CA GLY A 219 29.73 -6.91 1.54
C GLY A 219 31.22 -6.72 1.76
N LYS A 220 32.10 -7.53 1.16
CA LYS A 220 33.55 -7.44 1.43
C LYS A 220 34.16 -6.10 1.03
N THR A 221 33.68 -5.56 -0.08
CA THR A 221 34.09 -4.26 -0.61
C THR A 221 32.86 -3.51 -1.11
N THR A 222 32.72 -2.28 -0.64
CA THR A 222 31.66 -1.35 -1.07
C THR A 222 32.26 -0.23 -1.89
N TYR A 223 31.59 0.16 -2.97
CA TYR A 223 32.05 1.21 -3.88
C TYR A 223 30.91 2.16 -4.26
N LEU A 224 31.24 3.41 -4.54
CA LEU A 224 30.30 4.35 -5.13
C LEU A 224 30.18 4.10 -6.63
N VAL A 225 28.97 3.89 -7.13
CA VAL A 225 28.72 3.68 -8.56
C VAL A 225 29.20 4.85 -9.44
N THR A 226 29.19 6.08 -8.90
CA THR A 226 29.54 7.30 -9.65
C THR A 226 31.04 7.51 -9.83
N THR A 227 31.87 7.02 -8.91
CA THR A 227 33.33 7.27 -8.91
C THR A 227 34.17 5.99 -8.87
N LEU A 228 33.53 4.84 -8.66
CA LEU A 228 34.15 3.53 -8.42
C LEU A 228 35.15 3.52 -7.24
N LYS A 229 35.11 4.54 -6.39
CA LYS A 229 35.93 4.61 -5.18
C LYS A 229 35.38 3.68 -4.13
N VAL A 230 36.29 2.96 -3.45
CA VAL A 230 35.97 2.15 -2.29
C VAL A 230 35.57 3.08 -1.14
N VAL A 231 34.42 2.79 -0.53
CA VAL A 231 33.86 3.55 0.58
C VAL A 231 33.45 2.60 1.71
N PRO A 232 33.33 3.08 2.95
CA PRO A 232 32.82 2.27 4.06
C PRO A 232 31.44 1.68 3.77
N ARG A 233 31.11 0.57 4.45
CA ARG A 233 29.77 -0.02 4.37
C ARG A 233 28.73 0.96 4.95
N GLY A 234 27.53 0.94 4.39
CA GLY A 234 26.44 1.81 4.84
C GLY A 234 26.55 3.26 4.39
N THR A 235 27.56 3.63 3.58
CA THR A 235 27.56 4.90 2.86
C THR A 235 26.39 4.95 1.87
N GLU A 236 25.65 6.05 1.85
CA GLU A 236 24.51 6.24 0.94
C GLU A 236 24.97 6.14 -0.53
N GLY A 237 24.22 5.38 -1.33
CA GLY A 237 24.56 5.05 -2.72
C GLY A 237 25.74 4.10 -2.93
N ALA A 238 26.30 3.51 -1.86
CA ALA A 238 27.35 2.50 -1.98
C ALA A 238 26.78 1.12 -2.35
N MET A 239 27.43 0.46 -3.31
CA MET A 239 27.08 -0.87 -3.77
C MET A 239 28.14 -1.89 -3.38
N SER A 240 27.73 -3.14 -3.16
CA SER A 240 28.62 -4.30 -3.03
C SER A 240 28.16 -5.42 -3.95
N VAL A 241 29.06 -6.33 -4.31
CA VAL A 241 28.74 -7.47 -5.17
C VAL A 241 27.76 -8.41 -4.45
N GLU A 242 28.01 -8.68 -3.17
CA GLU A 242 27.17 -9.57 -2.34
C GLU A 242 25.76 -8.99 -2.17
N GLY A 243 25.65 -7.69 -1.89
CA GLY A 243 24.37 -7.00 -1.83
C GLY A 243 23.64 -7.06 -3.17
N THR A 244 24.30 -6.68 -4.26
CA THR A 244 23.69 -6.63 -5.59
C THR A 244 23.16 -8.00 -6.03
N PHE A 245 23.93 -9.07 -5.78
CA PHE A 245 23.49 -10.43 -6.08
C PHE A 245 22.31 -10.88 -5.21
N ALA A 246 22.33 -10.58 -3.91
CA ALA A 246 21.21 -10.87 -3.02
C ALA A 246 19.94 -10.10 -3.42
N GLY A 247 20.07 -8.84 -3.83
CA GLY A 247 18.98 -8.02 -4.35
C GLY A 247 18.37 -8.61 -5.63
N LEU A 248 19.21 -9.06 -6.57
CA LEU A 248 18.74 -9.76 -7.78
C LEU A 248 17.92 -11.01 -7.44
N LEU A 249 18.42 -11.85 -6.53
CA LEU A 249 17.69 -13.04 -6.08
C LEU A 249 16.35 -12.67 -5.41
N ALA A 250 16.32 -11.58 -4.65
CA ALA A 250 15.09 -11.10 -4.02
C ALA A 250 14.05 -10.59 -5.03
N ALA A 251 14.48 -9.88 -6.08
CA ALA A 251 13.60 -9.49 -7.19
C ALA A 251 13.04 -10.74 -7.90
N ILE A 252 13.89 -11.72 -8.21
CA ILE A 252 13.47 -12.98 -8.85
C ILE A 252 12.45 -13.71 -7.99
N LEU A 253 12.71 -13.82 -6.68
CA LEU A 253 11.80 -14.47 -5.74
C LEU A 253 10.43 -13.79 -5.70
N LEU A 254 10.38 -12.47 -5.58
CA LEU A 254 9.09 -11.77 -5.50
C LEU A 254 8.36 -11.75 -6.85
N ALA A 255 9.08 -11.63 -7.96
CA ALA A 255 8.51 -11.73 -9.30
C ALA A 255 7.94 -13.14 -9.56
N PHE A 256 8.61 -14.19 -9.07
CA PHE A 256 8.09 -15.56 -9.08
C PHE A 256 6.81 -15.69 -8.26
N VAL A 257 6.75 -15.10 -7.06
CA VAL A 257 5.50 -15.04 -6.26
C VAL A 257 4.39 -14.36 -7.05
N GLY A 258 4.68 -13.23 -7.70
CA GLY A 258 3.72 -12.55 -8.57
C GLY A 258 3.23 -13.43 -9.73
N CYS A 259 4.13 -14.19 -10.36
CA CYS A 259 3.78 -15.12 -11.42
C CYS A 259 2.92 -16.30 -10.91
N ALA A 260 3.30 -16.89 -9.78
CA ALA A 260 2.59 -18.01 -9.17
C ALA A 260 1.18 -17.61 -8.69
N MET A 261 1.00 -16.36 -8.27
CA MET A 261 -0.30 -15.81 -7.87
C MET A 261 -1.14 -15.30 -9.06
N GLY A 262 -0.62 -15.35 -10.29
CA GLY A 262 -1.32 -14.88 -11.50
C GLY A 262 -1.31 -13.35 -11.68
N GLU A 263 -0.56 -12.62 -10.86
CA GLU A 263 -0.47 -11.16 -10.92
C GLU A 263 0.30 -10.67 -12.16
N VAL A 264 1.29 -11.45 -12.60
CA VAL A 264 2.11 -11.18 -13.81
C VAL A 264 2.33 -12.47 -14.58
N SER A 265 2.54 -12.38 -15.89
CA SER A 265 3.00 -13.51 -16.71
C SER A 265 4.51 -13.72 -16.56
N ALA A 266 5.06 -14.84 -17.03
CA ALA A 266 6.51 -15.09 -16.93
C ALA A 266 7.37 -14.01 -17.65
N PRO A 267 7.01 -13.52 -18.86
CA PRO A 267 7.73 -12.41 -19.50
C PRO A 267 7.62 -11.10 -18.70
N GLU A 268 6.46 -10.83 -18.12
CA GLU A 268 6.24 -9.66 -17.25
C GLU A 268 7.03 -9.74 -15.95
N ALA A 269 7.17 -10.93 -15.36
CA ALA A 269 8.02 -11.16 -14.20
C ALA A 269 9.50 -10.88 -14.52
N LEU A 270 9.99 -11.29 -15.70
CA LEU A 270 11.34 -10.95 -16.17
C LEU A 270 11.50 -9.43 -16.33
N ILE A 271 10.50 -8.75 -16.89
CA ILE A 271 10.48 -7.28 -16.99
C ILE A 271 10.56 -6.64 -15.59
N CYS A 272 9.80 -7.13 -14.61
CA CYS A 272 9.88 -6.64 -13.23
C CYS A 272 11.29 -6.78 -12.65
N VAL A 273 11.97 -7.92 -12.87
CA VAL A 273 13.33 -8.15 -12.40
C VAL A 273 14.30 -7.15 -13.04
N ILE A 274 14.29 -7.02 -14.37
CA ILE A 274 15.20 -6.11 -15.09
C ILE A 274 14.96 -4.66 -14.67
N ALA A 275 13.69 -4.23 -14.64
CA ALA A 275 13.31 -2.88 -14.22
C ALA A 275 13.75 -2.58 -12.79
N SER A 276 13.64 -3.55 -11.88
CA SER A 276 14.09 -3.42 -10.48
C SER A 276 15.60 -3.18 -10.39
N GLN A 277 16.40 -3.89 -11.18
CA GLN A 277 17.86 -3.72 -11.15
C GLN A 277 18.30 -2.36 -11.72
N ILE A 278 17.66 -1.90 -12.79
CA ILE A 278 17.94 -0.56 -13.35
C ILE A 278 17.52 0.53 -12.37
N ALA A 279 16.36 0.38 -11.73
CA ALA A 279 15.86 1.34 -10.75
C ALA A 279 16.80 1.44 -9.53
N ASN A 280 17.24 0.30 -8.99
CA ASN A 280 18.18 0.26 -7.86
C ASN A 280 19.55 0.84 -8.21
N LEU A 281 20.02 0.64 -9.45
CA LEU A 281 21.23 1.32 -9.92
C LEU A 281 21.03 2.84 -9.95
N GLY A 282 19.87 3.30 -10.43
CA GLY A 282 19.49 4.71 -10.43
C GLY A 282 19.40 5.30 -9.02
N GLU A 283 18.84 4.55 -8.07
CA GLU A 283 18.83 4.90 -6.64
C GLU A 283 20.25 5.09 -6.12
N SER A 284 21.17 4.16 -6.40
CA SER A 284 22.54 4.26 -5.92
C SER A 284 23.29 5.45 -6.53
N ILE A 285 22.99 5.81 -7.79
CA ILE A 285 23.50 7.03 -8.43
C ILE A 285 22.94 8.27 -7.71
N ILE A 286 21.63 8.32 -7.44
CA ILE A 286 20.98 9.43 -6.74
C ILE A 286 21.55 9.57 -5.33
N GLY A 287 21.74 8.47 -4.60
CA GLY A 287 22.32 8.49 -3.27
C GLY A 287 23.75 9.03 -3.27
N ALA A 288 24.60 8.49 -4.14
CA ALA A 288 25.98 8.94 -4.26
C ALA A 288 26.12 10.39 -4.77
N ALA A 289 25.17 10.85 -5.59
CA ALA A 289 25.24 12.15 -6.25
C ALA A 289 24.52 13.27 -5.51
N LEU A 290 23.48 12.99 -4.71
CA LEU A 290 22.57 14.00 -4.19
C LEU A 290 22.28 13.87 -2.68
N GLN A 291 22.27 12.67 -2.09
CA GLN A 291 22.00 12.54 -0.66
C GLN A 291 23.11 13.19 0.17
N ASP A 292 22.70 13.82 1.28
CA ASP A 292 23.55 14.58 2.21
C ASP A 292 24.31 15.78 1.62
N LYS A 293 23.98 16.20 0.39
CA LYS A 293 24.51 17.44 -0.21
C LYS A 293 23.68 18.66 0.18
N GLU A 294 24.36 19.80 0.32
CA GLU A 294 23.69 21.09 0.53
C GLU A 294 22.68 21.37 -0.60
N GLY A 295 21.47 21.82 -0.24
CA GLY A 295 20.34 22.00 -1.17
C GLY A 295 19.45 20.77 -1.35
N PHE A 296 19.92 19.55 -1.04
CA PHE A 296 19.17 18.30 -1.22
C PHE A 296 18.76 17.62 0.09
N ARG A 297 18.77 18.34 1.22
CA ARG A 297 18.42 17.78 2.55
C ARG A 297 16.98 17.24 2.65
N TRP A 298 16.10 17.63 1.73
CA TRP A 298 14.74 17.09 1.62
C TRP A 298 14.71 15.67 1.04
N LEU A 299 15.76 15.28 0.31
CA LEU A 299 15.94 13.97 -0.33
C LEU A 299 16.42 12.93 0.70
N ASN A 300 15.57 12.68 1.68
CA ASN A 300 15.81 11.63 2.67
C ASN A 300 15.54 10.23 2.08
N ASN A 301 15.88 9.18 2.85
CA ASN A 301 15.77 7.80 2.39
C ASN A 301 14.34 7.41 2.01
N ASP A 302 13.31 7.95 2.68
CA ASP A 302 11.91 7.67 2.32
C ASP A 302 11.55 8.31 0.96
N ALA A 303 12.04 9.53 0.66
CA ALA A 303 11.83 10.19 -0.63
C ALA A 303 12.59 9.49 -1.78
N VAL A 304 13.84 9.08 -1.54
CA VAL A 304 14.63 8.30 -2.49
C VAL A 304 13.95 6.96 -2.78
N ASN A 305 13.41 6.30 -1.75
CA ASN A 305 12.61 5.09 -1.93
C ASN A 305 11.41 5.31 -2.86
N VAL A 306 10.66 6.43 -2.70
CA VAL A 306 9.54 6.76 -3.60
C VAL A 306 10.01 6.87 -5.05
N ILE A 307 11.12 7.58 -5.28
CA ILE A 307 11.68 7.76 -6.62
C ILE A 307 12.08 6.41 -7.21
N ASN A 308 12.83 5.60 -6.44
CA ASN A 308 13.30 4.29 -6.87
C ASN A 308 12.14 3.36 -7.30
N ILE A 309 11.15 3.16 -6.43
CA ILE A 309 10.01 2.28 -6.75
C ILE A 309 9.16 2.82 -7.90
N SER A 310 9.11 4.14 -8.07
CA SER A 310 8.42 4.78 -9.20
C SER A 310 9.18 4.55 -10.50
N MET A 311 10.52 4.67 -10.49
CA MET A 311 11.36 4.32 -11.64
C MET A 311 11.15 2.86 -12.03
N GLY A 312 11.19 1.93 -11.08
CA GLY A 312 10.96 0.51 -11.35
C GLY A 312 9.58 0.23 -11.95
N SER A 313 8.53 0.86 -11.41
CA SER A 313 7.16 0.77 -11.95
C SER A 313 7.06 1.31 -13.37
N ILE A 314 7.59 2.51 -13.63
CA ILE A 314 7.50 3.18 -14.93
C ILE A 314 8.30 2.41 -15.97
N LEU A 315 9.54 2.00 -15.65
CA LEU A 315 10.39 1.21 -16.55
C LEU A 315 9.71 -0.10 -16.93
N ALA A 316 9.10 -0.80 -15.99
CA ALA A 316 8.40 -2.05 -16.28
C ALA A 316 7.22 -1.83 -17.25
N VAL A 317 6.41 -0.79 -17.04
CA VAL A 317 5.31 -0.44 -17.94
C VAL A 317 5.82 -0.08 -19.34
N LEU A 318 6.85 0.75 -19.44
CA LEU A 318 7.45 1.14 -20.72
C LEU A 318 8.05 -0.05 -21.47
N MET A 319 8.80 -0.91 -20.77
CA MET A 319 9.36 -2.14 -21.35
C MET A 319 8.25 -3.07 -21.85
N ARG A 320 7.16 -3.22 -21.09
CA ARG A 320 6.01 -4.03 -21.51
C ARG A 320 5.33 -3.48 -22.76
N GLN A 321 5.23 -2.16 -22.87
CA GLN A 321 4.67 -1.52 -24.06
C GLN A 321 5.60 -1.75 -25.27
N VAL A 322 6.89 -1.45 -25.15
CA VAL A 322 7.84 -1.59 -26.26
C VAL A 322 8.06 -3.05 -26.69
N LEU A 323 8.28 -3.96 -25.74
CA LEU A 323 8.72 -5.33 -26.05
C LEU A 323 7.56 -6.26 -26.45
N LEU A 324 6.40 -6.09 -25.81
CA LEU A 324 5.31 -7.07 -25.94
C LEU A 324 4.10 -6.53 -26.72
N GLN A 325 3.99 -5.23 -27.02
CA GLN A 325 3.05 -4.78 -28.06
C GLN A 325 3.62 -5.03 -29.46
N ASN A 326 4.94 -4.91 -29.63
CA ASN A 326 5.61 -5.16 -30.91
C ASN A 326 5.64 -6.65 -31.31
N TRP A 327 5.43 -7.58 -30.37
CA TRP A 327 5.36 -9.02 -30.67
C TRP A 327 3.94 -9.46 -31.07
N SER A 328 2.92 -8.67 -30.74
CA SER A 328 1.51 -8.95 -31.07
C SER A 328 1.04 -8.32 -32.38
N MET A 329 1.94 -7.64 -33.11
CA MET A 329 1.74 -7.15 -34.48
C MET A 329 2.52 -8.03 -35.45
#